data_AF-A0A416MDW6-F1
#
_entry.id   AF-A0A416MDW6-F1
#
_cell.length_a   1.000
_cell.length_b   1.000
_cell.length_c   1.000
_cell.angle_alpha   90.00
_cell.angle_beta   90.00
_cell.angle_gamma   90.00
#
_symmetry.space_group_name_H-M   'P 1'
#
loop_
_entity.id
_entity.type
_entity.pdbx_description
1 polymer ?
#
loop_
_entity_poly.entity_id
_entity_poly.type
_entity_poly.pdbx_seq_one_letter_code
_entity_poly.pdbx_strand_id
1 'polypeptide(L)'
;MGVTSLPVPLVQLAVMFEGSTASGAERAYKKALNKLTEHLVDADVLGVVELKLTDKNKKIVAAAYEYKAVHRYANDDDEWGEIRFDFSAGTAQIVKLADGDFSRTNVFAKIAIRQILKLSMSELPKKLTIPFELEQEKIRYGS
;
A
#
# COMPACT_ATOMS: atom_id res chain seq x y z
N MET A 1 -4.53 18.82 4.50
CA MET A 1 -5.14 18.32 5.76
C MET A 1 -5.16 16.81 5.68
N GLY A 2 -4.23 16.14 6.37
CA GLY A 2 -4.23 14.69 6.44
C GLY A 2 -5.34 14.25 7.38
N VAL A 3 -6.33 13.53 6.87
CA VAL A 3 -7.25 12.77 7.71
C VAL A 3 -6.45 11.64 8.36
N THR A 4 -5.81 11.91 9.49
CA THR A 4 -5.43 10.86 10.41
C THR A 4 -6.74 10.31 10.97
N SER A 5 -7.30 9.28 10.34
CA SER A 5 -8.40 8.54 10.95
C SER A 5 -7.85 7.94 12.24
N LEU A 6 -8.22 8.52 13.38
CA LEU A 6 -7.97 7.88 14.66
C LEU A 6 -8.64 6.50 14.61
N PRO A 7 -7.95 5.42 15.03
CA PRO A 7 -8.55 4.10 15.04
C PRO A 7 -9.81 4.12 15.92
N VAL A 8 -10.95 3.72 15.36
CA VAL A 8 -12.21 3.61 16.12
C VAL A 8 -11.98 2.58 17.23
N PRO A 9 -12.17 2.94 18.52
CA PRO A 9 -12.02 1.99 19.62
C PRO A 9 -12.96 0.78 19.43
N LEU A 10 -12.48 -0.43 19.75
CA LEU A 10 -13.23 -1.68 19.54
C LEU A 10 -14.60 -1.69 20.23
N VAL A 11 -14.73 -1.01 21.37
CA VAL A 11 -16.01 -0.86 22.09
C VAL A 11 -16.99 -0.01 21.28
N GLN A 12 -16.52 1.09 20.68
CA GLN A 12 -17.34 1.94 19.84
C GLN A 12 -17.76 1.20 18.55
N LEU A 13 -16.85 0.40 18.00
CA LEU A 13 -17.15 -0.47 16.87
C LEU A 13 -18.21 -1.52 17.24
N ALA A 14 -18.15 -2.11 18.45
CA ALA A 14 -19.18 -3.02 18.93
C ALA A 14 -20.56 -2.37 19.07
N VAL A 15 -20.61 -1.11 19.54
CA VAL A 15 -21.86 -0.34 19.61
C VAL A 15 -22.45 -0.10 18.21
N MET A 16 -21.62 0.17 17.21
CA MET A 16 -22.07 0.33 15.82
C MET A 16 -22.63 -0.97 15.21
N PHE A 17 -22.20 -2.13 15.73
CA PHE A 17 -22.69 -3.45 15.34
C PHE A 17 -23.55 -4.03 16.48
N GLU A 18 -24.75 -3.47 16.66
CA GLU A 18 -25.68 -3.82 17.74
C GLU A 18 -25.72 -5.32 18.03
N GLY A 19 -25.48 -5.69 19.30
CA GLY A 19 -25.47 -7.09 19.75
C GLY A 19 -24.20 -7.89 19.44
N SER A 20 -23.15 -7.28 18.87
CA SER A 20 -21.86 -7.95 18.64
C SER A 20 -20.88 -7.76 19.80
N THR A 21 -19.98 -8.74 19.99
CA THR A 21 -18.79 -8.55 20.81
C THR A 21 -17.79 -7.62 20.11
N ALA A 22 -16.86 -7.02 20.85
CA ALA A 22 -15.75 -6.24 20.29
C ALA A 22 -15.01 -6.97 19.15
N SER A 23 -14.69 -8.25 19.35
CA SER A 23 -14.03 -9.07 18.33
C SER A 23 -14.95 -9.44 17.16
N GLY A 24 -16.25 -9.61 17.41
CA GLY A 24 -17.25 -9.83 16.35
C GLY A 24 -17.39 -8.61 15.44
N ALA A 25 -17.49 -7.43 16.03
CA ALA A 25 -17.59 -6.16 15.32
C ALA A 25 -16.30 -5.86 14.52
N GLU A 26 -15.12 -6.15 15.09
CA GLU A 26 -13.85 -6.01 14.37
C GLU A 26 -13.79 -6.91 13.12
N ARG A 27 -14.22 -8.17 13.24
CA ARG A 27 -14.26 -9.08 12.08
C ARG A 27 -15.24 -8.60 11.01
N ALA A 28 -16.43 -8.17 11.42
CA ALA A 28 -17.45 -7.66 10.49
C ALA A 28 -16.97 -6.41 9.76
N TYR A 29 -16.35 -5.48 10.48
CA TYR A 29 -15.75 -4.27 9.93
C TYR A 29 -14.64 -4.58 8.91
N LYS A 30 -13.68 -5.45 9.26
CA LYS A 30 -12.62 -5.87 8.33
C LYS A 30 -13.19 -6.50 7.06
N LYS A 31 -14.22 -7.35 7.20
CA LYS A 31 -14.90 -7.97 6.05
C LYS A 31 -15.58 -6.93 5.15
N ALA A 32 -16.22 -5.92 5.73
CA ALA A 32 -16.85 -4.84 4.98
C ALA A 32 -15.80 -3.98 4.23
N LEU A 33 -14.70 -3.62 4.89
CA LEU A 33 -13.60 -2.89 4.27
C LEU A 33 -12.96 -3.66 3.12
N ASN A 34 -12.71 -4.96 3.29
CA ASN A 34 -12.12 -5.79 2.24
C ASN A 34 -13.03 -5.79 0.99
N LYS A 35 -14.34 -6.04 1.17
CA LYS A 35 -15.30 -5.99 0.06
C LYS A 35 -15.37 -4.62 -0.62
N LEU A 36 -15.35 -3.54 0.15
CA LEU A 36 -15.35 -2.19 -0.42
C LEU A 36 -14.06 -1.95 -1.23
N THR A 37 -12.92 -2.38 -0.71
CA THR A 37 -11.63 -2.26 -1.39
C THR A 37 -11.65 -3.04 -2.70
N GLU A 38 -12.12 -4.30 -2.69
CA GLU A 38 -12.32 -5.13 -3.87
C GLU A 38 -13.19 -4.40 -4.91
N HIS A 39 -14.36 -3.89 -4.52
CA HIS A 39 -15.24 -3.15 -5.43
C HIS A 39 -14.62 -1.88 -6.02
N LEU A 40 -13.84 -1.13 -5.24
CA LEU A 40 -13.20 0.10 -5.71
C LEU A 40 -12.00 -0.17 -6.63
N VAL A 41 -11.25 -1.24 -6.37
CA VAL A 41 -10.19 -1.74 -7.25
C VAL A 41 -10.81 -2.25 -8.56
N ASP A 42 -11.88 -3.02 -8.48
CA ASP A 42 -12.64 -3.48 -9.64
C ASP A 42 -13.23 -2.31 -10.43
N ALA A 43 -13.53 -1.17 -9.81
CA ALA A 43 -14.01 0.01 -10.52
C ALA A 43 -12.88 0.85 -11.17
N ASP A 44 -11.60 0.46 -11.02
CA ASP A 44 -10.40 1.24 -11.39
C ASP A 44 -10.32 2.62 -10.70
N VAL A 45 -11.03 2.80 -9.59
CA VAL A 45 -11.04 4.05 -8.80
C VAL A 45 -9.89 4.05 -7.80
N LEU A 46 -9.62 2.90 -7.20
CA LEU A 46 -8.62 2.73 -6.16
C LEU A 46 -7.47 1.84 -6.66
N GLY A 47 -6.25 2.37 -6.60
CA GLY A 47 -5.04 1.58 -6.74
C GLY A 47 -4.56 1.14 -5.37
N VAL A 48 -4.03 -0.08 -5.27
CA VAL A 48 -3.43 -0.58 -4.03
C VAL A 48 -2.01 -1.08 -4.31
N VAL A 49 -1.04 -0.61 -3.54
CA VAL A 49 0.33 -1.16 -3.53
C VAL A 49 0.52 -2.01 -2.28
N GLU A 50 0.92 -3.25 -2.46
CA GLU A 50 1.43 -4.07 -1.36
C GLU A 50 2.96 -4.09 -1.38
N LEU A 51 3.57 -3.99 -0.21
CA LEU A 51 5.01 -3.90 -0.02
C LEU A 51 5.47 -4.93 0.99
N LYS A 52 6.60 -5.58 0.70
CA LYS A 52 7.27 -6.53 1.59
C LYS A 52 8.75 -6.20 1.65
N LEU A 53 9.24 -5.87 2.85
CA LEU A 53 10.65 -5.60 3.08
C LEU A 53 11.44 -6.91 2.88
N THR A 54 12.40 -6.89 1.95
CA THR A 54 13.24 -8.06 1.65
C THR A 54 14.65 -7.92 2.21
N ASP A 55 15.19 -6.70 2.23
CA ASP A 55 16.50 -6.43 2.81
C ASP A 55 16.55 -5.05 3.50
N LYS A 56 17.38 -4.94 4.54
CA LYS A 56 17.62 -3.71 5.29
C LYS A 56 19.05 -3.70 5.83
N ASN A 57 19.87 -2.81 5.30
CA ASN A 57 21.27 -2.68 5.72
C ASN A 57 21.52 -1.33 6.37
N LYS A 58 21.51 -1.32 7.71
CA LYS A 58 21.73 -0.12 8.53
C LYS A 58 23.11 0.51 8.33
N LYS A 59 24.14 -0.25 7.93
CA LYS A 59 25.51 0.28 7.79
C LYS A 59 25.65 1.22 6.59
N ILE A 60 24.95 0.91 5.50
CA ILE A 60 24.94 1.71 4.27
C ILE A 60 23.62 2.46 4.08
N VAL A 61 22.77 2.50 5.11
CA VAL A 61 21.47 3.18 5.14
C VAL A 61 20.58 2.82 3.94
N ALA A 62 20.54 1.54 3.57
CA ALA A 62 19.80 1.04 2.40
C ALA A 62 18.71 0.02 2.77
N ALA A 63 17.68 -0.09 1.94
CA ALA A 63 16.65 -1.12 2.06
C ALA A 63 16.15 -1.58 0.68
N ALA A 64 15.59 -2.78 0.62
CA ALA A 64 14.92 -3.31 -0.57
C ALA A 64 13.51 -3.77 -0.20
N TYR A 65 12.55 -3.45 -1.07
CA TYR A 65 11.18 -3.92 -1.00
C TYR A 65 10.81 -4.64 -2.28
N GLU A 66 10.14 -5.77 -2.13
CA GLU A 66 9.25 -6.27 -3.16
C GLU A 66 7.95 -5.47 -3.11
N TYR A 67 7.35 -5.20 -4.27
CA TYR A 67 6.03 -4.59 -4.34
C TYR A 67 5.12 -5.29 -5.34
N LYS A 68 3.81 -5.28 -5.07
CA LYS A 68 2.76 -5.80 -5.96
C LYS A 68 1.74 -4.70 -6.24
N ALA A 69 1.36 -4.55 -7.50
CA ALA A 69 0.25 -3.71 -7.92
C ALA A 69 -1.05 -4.52 -7.83
N VAL A 70 -1.95 -4.15 -6.93
CA VAL A 70 -3.26 -4.77 -6.84
C VAL A 70 -4.22 -3.94 -7.70
N HIS A 71 -4.72 -4.57 -8.77
CA HIS A 71 -5.65 -4.01 -9.74
C HIS A 71 -6.74 -5.05 -10.08
N ARG A 72 -7.77 -4.66 -10.84
CA ARG A 72 -8.92 -5.51 -11.21
C ARG A 72 -8.56 -6.93 -11.72
N TYR A 73 -7.42 -7.06 -12.39
CA TYR A 73 -6.99 -8.32 -13.02
C TYR A 73 -5.84 -8.99 -12.27
N ALA A 74 -5.53 -8.52 -11.07
CA ALA A 74 -4.45 -9.08 -10.30
C ALA A 74 -4.80 -10.52 -9.87
N ASN A 75 -3.84 -11.42 -10.00
CA ASN A 75 -3.96 -12.83 -9.63
C ASN A 75 -2.82 -13.22 -8.67
N ASP A 76 -2.92 -14.40 -8.06
CA ASP A 76 -1.92 -14.84 -7.08
C ASP A 76 -0.54 -15.12 -7.70
N ASP A 77 -0.49 -15.41 -9.00
CA ASP A 77 0.74 -15.72 -9.75
C ASP A 77 1.45 -14.45 -10.29
N ASP A 78 0.84 -13.27 -10.16
CA ASP A 78 1.44 -12.00 -10.59
C ASP A 78 2.82 -11.78 -9.94
N GLU A 79 3.77 -11.41 -10.79
CA GLU A 79 5.12 -11.18 -10.37
C GLU A 79 5.26 -9.88 -9.57
N TRP A 80 5.95 -9.97 -8.44
CA TRP A 80 6.33 -8.80 -7.66
C TRP A 80 7.48 -8.07 -8.35
N GLY A 81 7.43 -6.74 -8.29
CA GLY A 81 8.53 -5.87 -8.64
C GLY A 81 9.48 -5.68 -7.48
N GLU A 82 10.62 -5.03 -7.72
CA GLU A 82 11.63 -4.75 -6.71
C GLU A 82 12.02 -3.26 -6.76
N ILE A 83 12.08 -2.63 -5.57
CA ILE A 83 12.53 -1.26 -5.39
C ILE A 83 13.64 -1.25 -4.35
N ARG A 84 14.76 -0.60 -4.67
CA ARG A 84 15.87 -0.37 -3.74
C ARG A 84 15.92 1.09 -3.33
N PHE A 85 16.19 1.31 -2.06
CA PHE A 85 16.19 2.63 -1.43
C PHE A 85 17.58 2.94 -0.90
N ASP A 86 18.04 4.15 -1.21
CA ASP A 86 19.20 4.78 -0.57
C ASP A 86 18.68 5.95 0.28
N PHE A 87 18.59 5.73 1.59
CA PHE A 87 18.12 6.75 2.52
C PHE A 87 19.19 7.80 2.84
N SER A 88 20.47 7.52 2.54
CA SER A 88 21.52 8.54 2.65
C SER A 88 21.36 9.60 1.56
N ALA A 89 21.03 9.17 0.33
CA ALA A 89 20.74 10.06 -0.79
C ALA A 89 19.28 10.54 -0.84
N GLY A 90 18.37 9.89 -0.11
CA GLY A 90 16.93 10.16 -0.18
C GLY A 90 16.32 9.75 -1.53
N THR A 91 16.85 8.70 -2.15
CA THR A 91 16.46 8.26 -3.50
C THR A 91 16.04 6.79 -3.51
N ALA A 92 15.43 6.37 -4.62
CA ALA A 92 15.09 4.98 -4.85
C ALA A 92 15.24 4.61 -6.34
N GLN A 93 15.50 3.34 -6.59
CA GLN A 93 15.59 2.75 -7.92
C GLN A 93 14.57 1.63 -8.06
N ILE A 94 13.81 1.66 -9.15
CA ILE A 94 12.98 0.52 -9.57
C ILE A 94 13.91 -0.47 -10.27
N VAL A 95 14.14 -1.62 -9.64
CA VAL A 95 15.00 -2.69 -10.17
C VAL A 95 14.21 -3.59 -11.12
N LYS A 96 12.95 -3.88 -10.74
CA LYS A 96 12.03 -4.69 -11.51
C LYS A 96 10.62 -4.12 -11.38
N LEU A 97 9.87 -4.07 -12.48
CA LEU A 97 8.46 -3.69 -12.44
C LEU A 97 7.60 -4.87 -11.99
N ALA A 98 6.59 -4.59 -11.17
CA ALA A 98 5.56 -5.57 -10.85
C ALA A 98 4.62 -5.74 -12.04
N ASP A 99 4.00 -6.91 -12.13
CA ASP A 99 2.88 -7.11 -13.04
C ASP A 99 1.78 -6.07 -12.76
N GLY A 100 1.15 -5.58 -13.82
CA GLY A 100 0.19 -4.49 -13.75
C GLY A 100 0.77 -3.07 -13.64
N ASP A 101 2.08 -2.91 -13.39
CA ASP A 101 2.74 -1.58 -13.32
C ASP A 101 3.54 -1.21 -14.58
N PHE A 102 3.35 -1.92 -15.70
CA PHE A 102 4.02 -1.64 -16.98
C PHE A 102 3.47 -0.42 -17.74
N SER A 103 2.52 0.32 -17.17
CA SER A 103 2.09 1.59 -17.74
C SER A 103 3.29 2.56 -17.83
N ARG A 104 3.27 3.50 -18.78
CA ARG A 104 4.35 4.50 -18.95
C ARG A 104 4.70 5.27 -17.68
N THR A 105 3.76 5.34 -16.74
CA THR A 105 3.91 6.10 -15.50
C THR A 105 4.60 5.34 -14.37
N ASN A 106 4.56 4.00 -14.38
CA ASN A 106 4.92 3.15 -13.23
C ASN A 106 4.34 3.69 -11.90
N VAL A 107 3.05 4.04 -11.93
CA VAL A 107 2.38 4.77 -10.84
C VAL A 107 2.46 4.03 -9.51
N PHE A 108 2.37 2.70 -9.50
CA PHE A 108 2.40 1.93 -8.26
C PHE A 108 3.79 1.99 -7.62
N ALA A 109 4.87 1.80 -8.39
CA ALA A 109 6.23 1.94 -7.91
C ALA A 109 6.51 3.36 -7.38
N LYS A 110 6.04 4.40 -8.10
CA LYS A 110 6.24 5.79 -7.66
C LYS A 110 5.49 6.11 -6.37
N ILE A 111 4.30 5.53 -6.16
CA ILE A 111 3.57 5.65 -4.90
C ILE A 111 4.33 4.95 -3.77
N ALA A 112 4.80 3.73 -3.99
CA ALA A 112 5.61 3.00 -3.02
C ALA A 112 6.85 3.82 -2.62
N ILE A 113 7.59 4.35 -3.60
CA ILE A 113 8.78 5.18 -3.35
C ILE A 113 8.41 6.39 -2.49
N ARG A 114 7.39 7.15 -2.89
CA ARG A 114 6.95 8.36 -2.20
C ARG A 114 6.54 8.09 -0.76
N GLN A 115 5.93 6.94 -0.47
CA GLN A 115 5.46 6.62 0.87
C GLN A 115 6.57 6.08 1.76
N ILE A 116 7.45 5.22 1.23
CA ILE A 116 8.59 4.70 1.98
C ILE A 116 9.60 5.79 2.32
N LEU A 117 9.88 6.72 1.40
CA LEU A 117 10.82 7.83 1.64
C LEU A 117 10.31 8.88 2.66
N LYS A 118 9.04 8.83 3.08
CA LYS A 118 8.53 9.65 4.20
C LYS A 118 8.89 9.08 5.56
N LEU A 119 9.29 7.82 5.64
CA LEU A 119 9.60 7.13 6.88
C LEU A 119 11.09 7.22 7.18
N SER A 120 11.44 7.22 8.46
CA SER A 120 12.83 7.00 8.84
C SER A 120 13.21 5.53 8.61
N MET A 121 14.50 5.28 8.37
CA MET A 121 14.99 3.91 8.18
C MET A 121 14.66 3.02 9.39
N SER A 122 14.63 3.56 10.61
CA SER A 122 14.26 2.82 11.82
C SER A 122 12.82 2.31 11.81
N GLU A 123 11.91 3.03 11.16
CA GLU A 123 10.45 2.81 11.21
C GLU A 123 9.91 1.97 10.06
N LEU A 124 10.79 1.53 9.14
CA LEU A 124 10.40 0.76 7.96
C LEU A 124 9.60 -0.49 8.32
N PRO A 125 8.33 -0.59 7.88
CA PRO A 125 7.48 -1.73 8.19
C PRO A 125 7.88 -2.95 7.36
N LYS A 126 7.76 -4.15 7.96
CA LYS A 126 8.01 -5.42 7.24
C LYS A 126 7.03 -5.65 6.10
N LYS A 127 5.77 -5.27 6.29
CA LYS A 127 4.70 -5.32 5.31
C LYS A 127 3.89 -4.04 5.37
N LEU A 128 3.42 -3.55 4.23
CA LEU A 128 2.62 -2.34 4.14
C LEU A 128 1.66 -2.45 2.96
N THR A 129 0.42 -2.02 3.16
CA THR A 129 -0.59 -1.91 2.11
C THR A 129 -0.99 -0.45 1.99
N ILE A 130 -0.91 0.09 0.77
CA ILE A 130 -1.10 1.51 0.49
C ILE A 130 -2.23 1.67 -0.53
N PRO A 131 -3.45 2.02 -0.09
CA PRO A 131 -4.49 2.46 -0.99
C PRO A 131 -4.21 3.90 -1.48
N PHE A 132 -4.51 4.18 -2.74
CA PHE A 132 -4.41 5.51 -3.33
C PHE A 132 -5.44 5.71 -4.45
N GLU A 133 -5.84 6.94 -4.68
CA GLU A 133 -6.77 7.30 -5.74
C GLU A 133 -6.05 7.24 -7.09
N LEU A 134 -6.43 6.28 -7.94
CA LEU A 134 -5.62 5.88 -9.08
C LEU A 134 -5.56 6.97 -10.15
N GLU A 135 -6.70 7.55 -10.50
CA GLU A 135 -6.81 8.58 -11.53
C GLU A 135 -6.01 9.85 -11.18
N GLN A 136 -6.03 10.28 -9.92
CA GLN A 136 -5.26 11.44 -9.49
C GLN A 136 -3.75 11.24 -9.65
N GLU A 137 -3.26 10.03 -9.37
CA GLU A 137 -1.83 9.74 -9.48
C GLU A 137 -1.41 9.47 -10.93
N LYS A 138 -2.27 8.90 -11.78
CA LYS A 138 -2.06 8.85 -13.23
C LYS A 138 -1.88 10.27 -13.80
N ILE A 139 -2.73 11.22 -13.41
CA ILE A 139 -2.60 12.64 -13.81
C ILE A 139 -1.27 13.23 -13.34
N ARG A 140 -0.90 13.01 -12.07
CA ARG A 140 0.34 13.54 -11.47
C ARG A 140 1.60 13.09 -12.23
N TYR A 141 1.63 11.84 -12.66
CA TYR A 141 2.80 11.25 -13.32
C TYR A 141 2.77 11.30 -14.85
N GLY A 142 1.70 11.86 -15.42
CA GLY A 142 1.50 12.05 -16.86
C GLY A 142 1.04 10.76 -17.55
N SER A 143 -0.23 10.69 -17.92
CA SER A 143 -0.85 9.57 -18.66
C SER A 143 -0.10 9.19 -19.94
#